data_AF-A0A967LJX5-F1
#
_entry.id   AF-A0A967LJX5-F1
#
_cell.length_a   1.000
_cell.length_b   1.000
_cell.length_c   1.000
_cell.angle_alpha   90.00
_cell.angle_beta   90.00
_cell.angle_gamma   90.00
#
_symmetry.space_group_name_H-M   'P 1'
#
loop_
_entity.id
_entity.type
_entity.pdbx_description
1 polymer ?
#
loop_
_entity_poly.entity_id
_entity_poly.type
_entity_poly.pdbx_seq_one_letter_code
_entity_poly.pdbx_strand_id
1 'polypeptide(L)' 'TAQAVLGSILTGDPRRPTELRKAIPANVDHAVLRSLEKLPADRFESAAEFTRALKDPSFRWSAG' A
#
# COMPACT_ATOMS: atom_id res chain seq x y z
N THR A 1 6.63 -18.15 -10.82
CA THR A 1 6.02 -19.33 -10.18
C THR A 1 5.41 -18.92 -8.85
N ALA A 2 4.56 -19.74 -8.22
CA ALA A 2 3.94 -19.41 -6.93
C ALA A 2 4.97 -19.03 -5.84
N GLN A 3 6.11 -19.72 -5.81
CA GLN A 3 7.23 -19.41 -4.89
C GLN A 3 7.79 -18.00 -5.09
N ALA A 4 7.91 -17.53 -6.34
CA ALA A 4 8.38 -16.18 -6.64
C ALA A 4 7.39 -15.10 -6.17
N VAL A 5 6.08 -15.37 -6.24
CA VAL A 5 5.04 -14.46 -5.72
C VAL A 5 5.10 -14.40 -4.20
N LEU A 6 5.21 -15.56 -3.54
CA LEU A 6 5.31 -15.62 -2.08
C LEU A 6 6.58 -14.91 -1.57
N GLY A 7 7.72 -15.13 -2.21
CA GLY A 7 8.96 -14.41 -1.91
C GLY A 7 8.78 -12.89 -2.04
N SER A 8 8.13 -12.43 -3.12
CA SER A 8 7.86 -11.00 -3.32
C SER A 8 6.95 -10.40 -2.25
N ILE A 9 5.97 -11.16 -1.76
CA ILE A 9 5.08 -10.75 -0.66
C ILE A 9 5.83 -10.68 0.67
N LEU A 10 6.72 -11.62 0.94
CA LEU A 10 7.41 -11.71 2.24
C LEU A 10 8.58 -10.74 2.35
N THR A 11 9.35 -10.53 1.29
CA THR A 11 10.65 -9.84 1.37
C THR A 11 10.79 -8.62 0.49
N GLY A 12 9.92 -8.44 -0.51
CA GLY A 12 10.01 -7.31 -1.45
C GLY A 12 9.23 -6.10 -0.97
N ASP A 13 9.79 -4.90 -1.19
CA ASP A 13 9.02 -3.66 -1.07
C ASP A 13 7.82 -3.70 -2.02
N PRO A 14 6.63 -3.30 -1.57
CA PRO A 14 5.46 -3.29 -2.43
C PRO A 14 5.70 -2.37 -3.64
N ARG A 15 5.58 -2.92 -4.85
CA ARG A 15 5.61 -2.10 -6.06
C ARG A 15 4.47 -1.08 -6.01
N ARG A 16 4.75 0.17 -6.38
CA ARG A 16 3.73 1.21 -6.39
C ARG A 16 2.64 0.89 -7.42
N PRO A 17 1.35 0.91 -7.04
CA PRO A 17 0.24 0.74 -7.98
C PRO A 17 0.33 1.66 -9.21
N THR A 18 0.81 2.90 -9.04
CA THR A 18 1.01 3.88 -10.11
C THR A 18 2.02 3.44 -11.18
N GLU A 19 2.96 2.53 -10.88
CA GLU A 19 3.84 1.92 -11.88
C GLU A 19 3.07 0.98 -12.82
N LEU A 20 2.00 0.36 -12.34
CA LEU A 20 1.13 -0.50 -13.13
C LEU A 20 0.05 0.29 -13.86
N ARG A 21 -0.49 1.34 -13.23
CA ARG A 21 -1.51 2.22 -13.82
C ARG A 21 -1.33 3.67 -13.35
N LYS A 22 -0.84 4.52 -14.24
CA LYS A 22 -0.60 5.95 -13.99
C LYS A 22 -1.85 6.75 -13.62
N ALA A 23 -3.03 6.28 -14.01
CA ALA A 23 -4.30 6.95 -13.71
C ALA A 23 -4.81 6.74 -12.26
N ILE A 24 -4.11 5.95 -11.44
CA ILE A 24 -4.49 5.74 -10.05
C ILE A 24 -4.30 7.03 -9.25
N PRO A 25 -5.32 7.50 -8.49
CA PRO A 25 -5.18 8.67 -7.62
C PRO A 25 -4.09 8.47 -6.56
N ALA A 26 -3.35 9.53 -6.25
CA ALA A 26 -2.22 9.45 -5.32
C ALA A 26 -2.61 8.89 -3.94
N ASN A 27 -3.75 9.30 -3.39
CA ASN A 27 -4.21 8.80 -2.09
C ASN A 27 -4.46 7.29 -2.09
N VAL A 28 -4.94 6.73 -3.20
CA VAL A 28 -5.13 5.29 -3.37
C VAL A 28 -3.79 4.55 -3.46
N ASP A 29 -2.83 5.09 -4.23
CA ASP A 29 -1.46 4.56 -4.32
C ASP A 29 -0.83 4.46 -2.92
N HIS A 30 -0.86 5.55 -2.16
CA HIS A 30 -0.30 5.63 -0.81
C HIS A 30 -1.04 4.75 0.21
N ALA A 31 -2.37 4.67 0.14
CA ALA A 31 -3.14 3.82 1.06
C ALA A 31 -2.87 2.32 0.83
N VAL A 32 -2.70 1.90 -0.43
CA VAL A 32 -2.33 0.52 -0.74
C VAL A 32 -0.92 0.21 -0.25
N LEU A 33 0.05 1.11 -0.49
CA LEU A 33 1.43 0.92 -0.03
C LEU A 33 1.49 0.75 1.49
N ARG A 34 0.89 1.67 2.26
CA ARG A 34 0.84 1.56 3.73
C ARG A 34 0.20 0.26 4.21
N SER A 35 -0.82 -0.24 3.51
CA SER A 35 -1.50 -1.48 3.88
C SER A 35 -0.65 -2.73 3.64
N LEU A 36 0.31 -2.65 2.72
CA LEU A 36 1.21 -3.74 2.34
C LEU A 36 2.55 -3.71 3.11
N GLU A 37 2.70 -2.79 4.07
CA GLU A 37 3.87 -2.71 4.93
C GLU A 37 4.17 -4.03 5.62
N LYS A 38 5.45 -4.34 5.79
CA LYS A 38 5.85 -5.63 6.38
C LYS A 38 5.58 -5.65 7.87
N LEU A 39 5.92 -4.55 8.54
CA LEU A 39 5.68 -4.38 9.96
C LEU A 39 4.19 -4.08 10.17
N PRO A 40 3.47 -4.88 10.99
CA PRO A 40 2.07 -4.62 11.30
C PRO A 40 1.84 -3.24 11.91
N ALA A 41 2.83 -2.70 12.64
CA ALA A 41 2.78 -1.39 13.28
C ALA A 41 2.67 -0.22 12.29
N ASP A 42 3.15 -0.38 11.06
CA ASP A 42 3.16 0.69 10.06
C ASP A 42 1.87 0.71 9.20
N ARG A 43 1.05 -0.32 9.32
CA ARG A 43 -0.24 -0.44 8.60
C ARG A 43 -1.31 0.46 9.22
N PHE A 44 -2.52 0.33 8.68
CA PHE A 44 -3.72 0.85 9.33
C PHE A 44 -4.13 -0.08 10.48
N GLU A 45 -4.46 0.52 11.62
CA GLU A 45 -4.95 -0.20 12.81
C GLU A 45 -6.30 -0.88 12.57
N SER A 46 -7.09 -0.39 11.60
CA SER A 46 -8.39 -0.95 11.26
C SER A 46 -8.75 -0.76 9.78
N ALA A 47 -9.71 -1.57 9.32
CA ALA A 47 -10.29 -1.42 7.99
C ALA A 47 -11.01 -0.07 7.79
N ALA A 48 -11.55 0.51 8.87
CA ALA A 48 -12.19 1.83 8.82
C ALA A 48 -11.17 2.93 8.51
N GLU A 49 -9.99 2.87 9.13
CA GLU A 49 -8.90 3.81 8.88
C GLU A 49 -8.37 3.70 7.45
N PHE A 50 -8.22 2.47 6.93
CA PHE A 50 -7.89 2.25 5.52
C PHE A 50 -8.95 2.86 4.59
N THR A 51 -10.23 2.64 4.88
CA THR A 51 -11.33 3.19 4.09
C THR A 51 -11.35 4.72 4.09
N ARG A 52 -11.00 5.34 5.22
CA ARG A 52 -10.87 6.80 5.35
C ARG A 52 -9.76 7.32 4.43
N ALA A 53 -8.59 6.68 4.43
CA ALA A 53 -7.47 7.05 3.57
C ALA A 53 -7.81 6.92 2.07
N LEU A 54 -8.54 5.88 1.67
CA LEU A 54 -9.00 5.71 0.28
C LEU A 54 -9.93 6.84 -0.19
N LYS A 55 -10.67 7.46 0.72
CA LYS A 55 -11.64 8.53 0.40
C LYS A 55 -11.06 9.93 0.56
N ASP A 56 -9.90 10.08 1.19
CA ASP A 56 -9.24 11.37 1.42
C ASP A 56 -8.23 11.68 0.30
N PRO A 57 -8.51 12.63 -0.62
CA PRO A 57 -7.60 12.97 -1.71
C PRO A 57 -6.26 13.56 -1.24
N SER A 58 -6.21 14.07 -0.02
CA SER A 58 -5.02 14.67 0.59
C SER A 58 -4.11 13.64 1.27
N PHE A 59 -4.57 12.41 1.48
CA PHE A 59 -3.78 11.36 2.15
C PHE A 59 -2.48 11.08 1.40
N ARG A 60 -1.35 11.21 2.09
CA ARG A 60 -0.02 10.86 1.61
C ARG A 60 0.69 10.03 2.67
N TRP A 61 1.37 8.99 2.25
CA TRP A 61 2.16 8.14 3.12
C TRP A 61 3.52 7.91 2.49
N SER A 62 4.58 8.15 3.24
CA SER A 62 5.94 7.78 2.89
C SER A 62 6.40 6.71 3.87
N ALA A 63 7.01 5.65 3.35
CA ALA A 63 7.77 4.72 4.19
C ALA A 63 8.84 5.49 4.97
N GLY A 64 9.08 5.10 6.22
CA GLY A 64 10.22 5.55 7.01
C GLY A 64 11.50 4.84 6.60
#